data_AF-A0A7C4EMC4-F1
#
_entry.id   AF-A0A7C4EMC4-F1
#
_cell.length_a   1.000
_cell.length_b   1.000
_cell.length_c   1.000
_cell.angle_alpha   90.00
_cell.angle_beta   90.00
_cell.angle_gamma   90.00
#
_symmetry.space_group_name_H-M   'P 1'
#
loop_
_entity.id
_entity.type
_entity.pdbx_description
1 polymer ?
#
loop_
_entity_poly.entity_id
_entity_poly.type
_entity_poly.pdbx_seq_one_letter_code
_entity_poly.pdbx_strand_id
1 'polypeptide(L)'
;MKAGTLQELAAPILDGSPRPHLLRLAFGSYRLDVRSNDARLTEWLKDYFQDFLAASGDPACEVLALERDPADLGISYTVKEPEPGKCKIKEEWAEFPDGRVVRKRLTGMLFLFGKGLNLALGPCLDNPNQVVNFINNRFIEHKLGQGCLLGHAAGVSHAGEGLALAGFSGMGKSTLALHMMNLGLNFVSNDRVMVGREGGRLMLYGVAKMPRVNPGTV
;
A
#
# COMPACT_ATOMS: atom_id res chain seq x y z
N MET A 1 -15.48 19.52 21.66
CA MET A 1 -14.49 20.21 20.80
C MET A 1 -14.85 19.92 19.36
N LYS A 2 -14.89 20.93 18.47
CA LYS A 2 -14.96 20.65 17.03
C LYS A 2 -13.75 19.79 16.68
N ALA A 3 -13.97 18.64 16.03
CA ALA A 3 -12.86 17.82 15.55
C ALA A 3 -12.06 18.69 14.57
N GLY A 4 -10.78 18.93 14.86
CA GLY A 4 -9.86 19.57 13.92
C GLY A 4 -9.74 18.73 12.64
N THR A 5 -9.12 19.29 11.62
CA THR A 5 -8.84 18.55 10.38
C THR A 5 -7.69 17.56 10.54
N LEU A 6 -7.61 16.57 9.65
CA LEU A 6 -6.45 15.67 9.60
C LEU A 6 -5.16 16.45 9.27
N GLN A 7 -5.30 17.50 8.48
CA GLN A 7 -4.22 18.40 8.05
C GLN A 7 -3.69 19.19 9.24
N GLU A 8 -4.57 19.75 10.07
CA GLU A 8 -4.19 20.39 11.36
C GLU A 8 -3.49 19.42 12.30
N LEU A 9 -3.95 18.15 12.36
CA LEU A 9 -3.31 17.12 13.16
C LEU A 9 -1.90 16.78 12.66
N ALA A 10 -1.71 16.73 11.34
CA ALA A 10 -0.44 16.34 10.73
C ALA A 10 0.59 17.47 10.67
N ALA A 11 0.14 18.73 10.55
CA ALA A 11 1.02 19.90 10.39
C ALA A 11 2.20 19.95 11.39
N PRO A 12 2.01 19.89 12.72
CA PRO A 12 3.13 19.96 13.66
C PRO A 12 4.12 18.79 13.53
N ILE A 13 3.64 17.61 13.11
CA ILE A 13 4.47 16.44 12.85
C ILE A 13 5.35 16.69 11.62
N LEU A 14 4.76 17.25 10.56
CA LEU A 14 5.44 17.51 9.30
C LEU A 14 6.43 18.69 9.40
N ASP A 15 6.09 19.72 10.17
CA ASP A 15 6.97 20.89 10.37
C ASP A 15 8.22 20.50 11.18
N GLY A 16 8.07 19.61 12.17
CA GLY A 16 9.16 19.16 13.04
C GLY A 16 10.05 18.05 12.47
N SER A 17 9.77 17.55 11.25
CA SER A 17 10.45 16.34 10.74
C SER A 17 11.05 16.58 9.35
N PRO A 18 12.33 16.99 9.21
CA PRO A 18 12.99 17.08 7.91
C PRO A 18 12.91 15.76 7.14
N ARG A 19 12.64 15.83 5.83
CA ARG A 19 12.48 14.64 4.95
C ARG A 19 13.40 14.73 3.72
N PRO A 20 14.73 14.68 3.90
CA PRO A 20 15.67 14.93 2.80
C PRO A 20 15.75 13.74 1.82
N HIS A 21 15.35 12.54 2.24
CA HIS A 21 15.49 11.33 1.42
C HIS A 21 14.28 11.15 0.52
N LEU A 22 14.52 10.99 -0.78
CA LEU A 22 13.50 10.82 -1.81
C LEU A 22 13.73 9.53 -2.59
N LEU A 23 12.68 8.73 -2.70
CA LEU A 23 12.58 7.59 -3.60
C LEU A 23 11.46 7.86 -4.61
N ARG A 24 11.76 7.73 -5.91
CA ARG A 24 10.77 7.91 -6.97
C ARG A 24 10.36 6.58 -7.57
N LEU A 25 9.06 6.35 -7.65
CA LEU A 25 8.46 5.11 -8.14
C LEU A 25 7.52 5.39 -9.32
N ALA A 26 7.37 4.41 -10.21
CA ALA A 26 6.40 4.42 -11.28
C ALA A 26 5.69 3.06 -11.39
N PHE A 27 4.37 3.06 -11.20
CA PHE A 27 3.50 1.92 -11.46
C PHE A 27 2.77 2.15 -12.78
N GLY A 28 3.47 1.87 -13.89
CA GLY A 28 3.05 2.28 -15.23
C GLY A 28 3.10 3.80 -15.36
N SER A 29 1.97 4.43 -15.70
CA SER A 29 1.86 5.89 -15.78
C SER A 29 1.67 6.58 -14.42
N TYR A 30 1.40 5.83 -13.36
CA TYR A 30 1.21 6.38 -12.02
C TYR A 30 2.56 6.60 -11.33
N ARG A 31 2.99 7.87 -11.25
CA ARG A 31 4.23 8.28 -10.57
C ARG A 31 3.94 8.58 -9.11
N LEU A 32 4.81 8.11 -8.22
CA LEU A 32 4.71 8.32 -6.79
C LEU A 32 6.07 8.61 -6.18
N ASP A 33 6.13 9.66 -5.37
CA ASP A 33 7.31 10.02 -4.60
C ASP A 33 7.15 9.55 -3.15
N VAL A 34 8.16 8.89 -2.61
CA VAL A 34 8.25 8.53 -1.19
C VAL A 34 9.32 9.38 -0.53
N ARG A 35 8.96 10.18 0.48
CA ARG A 35 9.92 11.00 1.24
C ARG A 35 10.03 10.53 2.67
N SER A 36 11.26 10.47 3.18
CA SER A 36 11.53 10.02 4.55
C SER A 36 12.57 10.89 5.25
N ASN A 37 12.49 10.87 6.58
CA ASN A 37 13.50 11.39 7.49
C ASN A 37 14.67 10.41 7.73
N ASP A 38 14.57 9.16 7.27
CA ASP A 38 15.60 8.14 7.46
C ASP A 38 16.03 7.49 6.13
N ALA A 39 17.32 7.59 5.81
CA ALA A 39 17.89 7.06 4.57
C ALA A 39 17.74 5.54 4.46
N ARG A 40 17.87 4.82 5.57
CA ARG A 40 17.84 3.35 5.61
C ARG A 40 16.49 2.82 5.14
N LEU A 41 15.41 3.55 5.46
CA LEU A 41 14.08 3.20 5.00
C LEU A 41 13.96 3.36 3.48
N THR A 42 14.45 4.48 2.93
CA THR A 42 14.40 4.70 1.47
C THR A 42 15.30 3.74 0.70
N GLU A 43 16.45 3.36 1.24
CA GLU A 43 17.34 2.34 0.65
C GLU A 43 16.66 0.97 0.63
N TRP A 44 16.09 0.55 1.76
CA TRP A 44 15.32 -0.70 1.82
C TRP A 44 14.15 -0.71 0.82
N LEU A 45 13.40 0.40 0.74
CA LEU A 45 12.29 0.53 -0.20
C LEU A 45 12.76 0.56 -1.66
N LYS A 46 13.92 1.15 -1.93
CA LYS A 46 14.54 1.16 -3.26
C LYS A 46 14.86 -0.25 -3.72
N ASP A 47 15.43 -1.07 -2.86
CA ASP A 47 15.73 -2.48 -3.15
C ASP A 47 14.44 -3.29 -3.33
N TYR A 48 13.44 -3.04 -2.49
CA TYR A 48 12.13 -3.70 -2.59
C TYR A 48 11.41 -3.38 -3.92
N PHE A 49 11.46 -2.11 -4.35
CA PHE A 49 10.80 -1.61 -5.55
C PHE A 49 11.76 -1.44 -6.74
N GLN A 50 12.85 -2.20 -6.81
CA GLN A 50 13.89 -2.04 -7.83
C GLN A 50 13.37 -2.03 -9.28
N ASP A 51 12.34 -2.83 -9.57
CA ASP A 51 11.70 -2.93 -10.89
C ASP A 51 10.75 -1.77 -11.21
N PHE A 52 10.47 -0.91 -10.23
CA PHE A 52 9.51 0.19 -10.31
C PHE A 52 10.15 1.57 -10.08
N LEU A 53 11.49 1.65 -10.11
CA LEU A 53 12.20 2.92 -9.94
C LEU A 53 11.94 3.88 -11.10
N ALA A 54 11.78 5.17 -10.80
CA ALA A 54 11.60 6.22 -11.78
C ALA A 54 12.75 7.23 -11.72
N ALA A 55 13.23 7.69 -12.89
CA ALA A 55 14.28 8.70 -12.96
C ALA A 55 13.76 10.12 -12.67
N SER A 56 12.62 10.49 -13.27
CA SER A 56 12.05 11.85 -13.23
C SER A 56 10.54 11.87 -13.52
N GLY A 57 9.94 13.05 -13.45
CA GLY A 57 8.53 13.32 -13.74
C GLY A 57 7.74 13.74 -12.50
N ASP A 58 6.62 14.44 -12.72
CA ASP A 58 5.78 14.94 -11.63
C ASP A 58 5.02 13.79 -10.96
N PRO A 59 5.07 13.67 -9.63
CA PRO A 59 4.37 12.61 -8.92
C PRO A 59 2.86 12.91 -8.89
N ALA A 60 2.05 11.90 -9.22
CA ALA A 60 0.61 11.94 -9.01
C ALA A 60 0.23 11.78 -7.52
N CYS A 61 1.16 11.31 -6.69
CA CYS A 61 0.99 11.13 -5.25
C CYS A 61 2.34 11.27 -4.54
N GLU A 62 2.35 11.95 -3.40
CA GLU A 62 3.49 11.94 -2.48
C GLU A 62 3.09 11.13 -1.23
N VAL A 63 3.96 10.21 -0.83
CA VAL A 63 3.89 9.45 0.42
C VAL A 63 5.01 9.91 1.34
N LEU A 64 4.64 10.30 2.56
CA LEU A 64 5.57 10.66 3.61
C LEU A 64 5.72 9.46 4.54
N ALA A 65 6.94 8.97 4.73
CA ALA A 65 7.24 7.84 5.61
C ALA A 65 8.22 8.30 6.71
N LEU A 66 7.69 8.54 7.91
CA LEU A 66 8.46 9.10 9.03
C LEU A 66 8.80 8.01 10.04
N GLU A 67 10.07 7.64 10.05
CA GLU A 67 10.67 6.75 11.04
C GLU A 67 10.75 7.45 12.40
N ARG A 68 10.14 6.85 13.41
CA ARG A 68 10.20 7.28 14.81
C ARG A 68 9.61 6.23 15.75
N ASP A 69 9.82 6.42 17.04
CA ASP A 69 9.10 5.64 18.05
C ASP A 69 7.57 5.81 17.92
N PRO A 70 6.78 4.78 18.30
CA PRO A 70 5.33 4.85 18.34
C PRO A 70 4.82 6.12 19.03
N ALA A 71 3.99 6.88 18.31
CA ALA A 71 3.39 8.11 18.83
C ALA A 71 1.94 7.87 19.27
N ASP A 72 1.53 8.57 20.32
CA ASP A 72 0.12 8.83 20.60
C ASP A 72 -0.24 10.20 20.04
N LEU A 73 -1.27 10.25 19.19
CA LEU A 73 -1.74 11.50 18.58
C LEU A 73 -2.76 12.23 19.47
N GLY A 74 -3.11 11.67 20.63
CA GLY A 74 -4.06 12.29 21.56
C GLY A 74 -5.51 12.31 21.02
N ILE A 75 -5.84 11.41 20.10
CA ILE A 75 -7.15 11.32 19.46
C ILE A 75 -7.91 10.08 19.93
N SER A 76 -9.23 10.14 19.89
CA SER A 76 -10.08 8.99 20.19
C SER A 76 -10.22 8.09 18.95
N TYR A 77 -9.90 6.81 19.12
CA TYR A 77 -10.02 5.80 18.07
C TYR A 77 -11.23 4.89 18.28
N THR A 78 -11.84 4.49 17.16
CA THR A 78 -12.79 3.39 17.06
C THR A 78 -12.04 2.08 16.81
N VAL A 79 -12.32 1.06 17.61
CA VAL A 79 -11.66 -0.24 17.51
C VAL A 79 -12.26 -1.07 16.38
N LYS A 80 -11.39 -1.74 15.60
CA LYS A 80 -11.82 -2.82 14.71
C LYS A 80 -11.99 -4.10 15.52
N GLU A 81 -13.24 -4.51 15.69
CA GLU A 81 -13.51 -5.80 16.33
C GLU A 81 -12.80 -6.93 15.55
N PRO A 82 -12.15 -7.87 16.25
CA PRO A 82 -11.51 -9.01 15.60
C PRO A 82 -12.52 -9.87 14.83
N GLU A 83 -12.04 -10.57 13.80
CA GLU A 83 -12.84 -11.61 13.16
C GLU A 83 -13.18 -12.74 14.16
N PRO A 84 -14.33 -13.42 14.00
CA PRO A 84 -14.72 -14.55 14.85
C PRO A 84 -13.57 -15.56 15.01
N GLY A 85 -13.22 -15.88 16.26
CA GLY A 85 -12.12 -16.78 16.60
C GLY A 85 -10.74 -16.13 16.77
N LYS A 86 -10.62 -14.80 16.64
CA LYS A 86 -9.37 -14.06 16.96
C LYS A 86 -9.59 -13.15 18.18
N CYS A 87 -8.67 -13.17 19.14
CA CYS A 87 -8.80 -12.33 20.35
C CYS A 87 -8.02 -11.01 20.27
N LYS A 88 -7.03 -10.91 19.38
CA LYS A 88 -6.17 -9.72 19.30
C LYS A 88 -6.79 -8.64 18.42
N ILE A 89 -7.06 -7.47 19.00
CA ILE A 89 -7.39 -6.26 18.25
C ILE A 89 -6.15 -5.79 17.50
N LYS A 90 -6.21 -5.83 16.17
CA LYS A 90 -5.08 -5.48 15.31
C LYS A 90 -5.04 -4.00 14.96
N GLU A 91 -6.20 -3.38 14.85
CA GLU A 91 -6.36 -2.07 14.22
C GLU A 91 -7.46 -1.25 14.89
N GLU A 92 -7.24 0.06 14.91
CA GLU A 92 -8.23 1.05 15.32
C GLU A 92 -8.11 2.26 14.39
N TRP A 93 -9.17 3.06 14.24
CA TRP A 93 -9.20 4.19 13.31
C TRP A 93 -9.96 5.38 13.86
N ALA A 94 -9.67 6.57 13.34
CA ALA A 94 -10.39 7.80 13.65
C ALA A 94 -10.72 8.53 12.35
N GLU A 95 -11.98 8.93 12.19
CA GLU A 95 -12.45 9.69 11.01
C GLU A 95 -12.28 11.19 11.23
N PHE A 96 -11.92 11.88 10.16
CA PHE A 96 -11.78 13.33 10.08
C PHE A 96 -12.58 13.85 8.87
N PRO A 97 -12.99 15.12 8.84
CA PRO A 97 -13.74 15.68 7.70
C PRO A 97 -13.02 15.55 6.35
N ASP A 98 -11.70 15.50 6.37
CA ASP A 98 -10.82 15.47 5.21
C ASP A 98 -9.92 14.22 5.14
N GLY A 99 -10.17 13.21 5.97
CA GLY A 99 -9.44 11.95 5.89
C GLY A 99 -9.65 11.03 7.07
N ARG A 100 -8.69 10.14 7.29
CA ARG A 100 -8.72 9.14 8.35
C ARG A 100 -7.32 8.90 8.91
N VAL A 101 -7.28 8.54 10.19
CA VAL A 101 -6.11 7.91 10.82
C VAL A 101 -6.40 6.44 11.05
N VAL A 102 -5.46 5.56 10.72
CA VAL A 102 -5.49 4.13 11.08
C VAL A 102 -4.27 3.81 11.91
N ARG A 103 -4.47 3.27 13.12
CA ARG A 103 -3.40 2.81 14.01
C ARG A 103 -3.34 1.29 14.03
N LYS A 104 -2.14 0.74 13.83
CA LYS A 104 -1.84 -0.69 13.98
C LYS A 104 -1.33 -0.93 15.39
N ARG A 105 -2.21 -1.40 16.28
CA ARG A 105 -1.93 -1.50 17.72
C ARG A 105 -0.72 -2.38 18.05
N LEU A 106 -0.51 -3.43 17.27
CA LEU A 106 0.58 -4.39 17.52
C LEU A 106 1.97 -3.85 17.19
N THR A 107 2.06 -2.84 16.32
CA THR A 107 3.34 -2.35 15.81
C THR A 107 3.55 -0.87 16.05
N GLY A 108 2.54 -0.14 16.53
CA GLY A 108 2.62 1.31 16.73
C GLY A 108 2.60 2.14 15.45
N MET A 109 2.42 1.50 14.28
CA MET A 109 2.33 2.21 13.00
C MET A 109 1.02 2.99 12.89
N LEU A 110 1.11 4.22 12.41
CA LEU A 110 0.01 5.13 12.13
C LEU A 110 -0.01 5.47 10.64
N PHE A 111 -1.19 5.43 10.04
CA PHE A 111 -1.42 5.81 8.65
C PHE A 111 -2.46 6.92 8.61
N LEU A 112 -2.04 8.13 8.24
CA LEU A 112 -2.88 9.30 8.09
C LEU A 112 -3.08 9.54 6.60
N PHE A 113 -4.32 9.60 6.15
CA PHE A 113 -4.57 9.86 4.75
C PHE A 113 -5.93 10.47 4.42
N GLY A 114 -5.93 11.29 3.37
CA GLY A 114 -7.10 11.97 2.84
C GLY A 114 -6.75 13.34 2.28
N LYS A 115 -7.53 13.79 1.28
CA LYS A 115 -7.38 15.10 0.62
C LYS A 115 -5.92 15.47 0.29
N GLY A 116 -5.16 14.52 -0.27
CA GLY A 116 -3.77 14.70 -0.70
C GLY A 116 -2.71 14.34 0.34
N LEU A 117 -3.05 14.25 1.63
CA LEU A 117 -2.12 13.78 2.66
C LEU A 117 -1.99 12.25 2.58
N ASN A 118 -0.75 11.75 2.61
CA ASN A 118 -0.44 10.32 2.74
C ASN A 118 0.77 10.13 3.64
N LEU A 119 0.56 9.94 4.93
CA LEU A 119 1.60 9.85 5.93
C LEU A 119 1.59 8.48 6.62
N ALA A 120 2.69 7.74 6.50
CA ALA A 120 3.05 6.62 7.35
C ALA A 120 3.98 7.13 8.47
N LEU A 121 3.62 6.89 9.73
CA LEU A 121 4.29 7.42 10.90
C LEU A 121 4.50 6.30 11.93
N GLY A 122 5.71 6.19 12.48
CA GLY A 122 6.03 5.21 13.52
C GLY A 122 7.28 4.39 13.16
N PRO A 123 7.44 3.18 13.75
CA PRO A 123 8.63 2.35 13.56
C PRO A 123 8.59 1.66 12.19
N CYS A 124 8.81 2.45 11.15
CA CYS A 124 8.77 2.06 9.74
C CYS A 124 9.87 1.06 9.41
N LEU A 125 11.07 1.19 9.99
CA LEU A 125 12.21 0.28 9.82
C LEU A 125 11.94 -1.11 10.41
N ASP A 126 11.20 -1.18 11.52
CA ASP A 126 10.75 -2.46 12.09
C ASP A 126 9.57 -3.05 11.31
N ASN A 127 8.86 -2.22 10.54
CA ASN A 127 7.62 -2.58 9.86
C ASN A 127 7.58 -2.16 8.37
N PRO A 128 8.62 -2.39 7.56
CA PRO A 128 8.74 -1.76 6.24
C PRO A 128 7.71 -2.33 5.25
N ASN A 129 7.30 -3.58 5.45
CA ASN A 129 6.20 -4.21 4.72
C ASN A 129 4.87 -3.47 4.90
N GLN A 130 4.65 -2.78 6.03
CA GLN A 130 3.43 -1.98 6.21
C GLN A 130 3.50 -0.67 5.41
N VAL A 131 4.69 -0.08 5.27
CA VAL A 131 4.93 1.06 4.38
C VAL A 131 4.71 0.67 2.91
N VAL A 132 5.22 -0.49 2.49
CA VAL A 132 4.95 -1.08 1.17
C VAL A 132 3.45 -1.25 0.92
N ASN A 133 2.71 -1.80 1.89
CA ASN A 133 1.26 -1.95 1.75
C ASN A 133 0.56 -0.59 1.67
N PHE A 134 1.06 0.42 2.39
CA PHE A 134 0.50 1.78 2.33
C PHE A 134 0.72 2.43 0.95
N ILE A 135 1.93 2.36 0.41
CA ILE A 135 2.26 2.81 -0.97
C ILE A 135 1.35 2.12 -1.99
N ASN A 136 1.25 0.78 -1.94
CA ASN A 136 0.38 0.02 -2.84
C ASN A 136 -1.10 0.40 -2.68
N ASN A 137 -1.56 0.72 -1.47
CA ASN A 137 -2.94 1.17 -1.26
C ASN A 137 -3.22 2.54 -1.90
N ARG A 138 -2.22 3.41 -2.08
CA ARG A 138 -2.39 4.68 -2.84
C ARG A 138 -2.63 4.42 -4.31
N PHE A 139 -1.89 3.49 -4.88
CA PHE A 139 -2.12 3.06 -6.26
C PHE A 139 -3.49 2.40 -6.42
N ILE A 140 -3.88 1.54 -5.48
CA ILE A 140 -5.22 0.93 -5.49
C ILE A 140 -6.31 2.00 -5.44
N GLU A 141 -6.22 2.93 -4.48
CA GLU A 141 -7.19 4.00 -4.33
C GLU A 141 -7.30 4.88 -5.59
N HIS A 142 -6.16 5.20 -6.22
CA HIS A 142 -6.14 5.93 -7.49
C HIS A 142 -6.87 5.17 -8.60
N LYS A 143 -6.61 3.87 -8.76
CA LYS A 143 -7.28 3.03 -9.77
C LYS A 143 -8.76 2.84 -9.49
N LEU A 144 -9.16 2.68 -8.23
CA LEU A 144 -10.57 2.67 -7.84
C LEU A 144 -11.27 3.99 -8.17
N GLY A 145 -10.59 5.13 -7.96
CA GLY A 145 -11.07 6.46 -8.36
C GLY A 145 -11.26 6.62 -9.87
N GLN A 146 -10.59 5.81 -10.68
CA GLN A 146 -10.77 5.72 -12.14
C GLN A 146 -11.87 4.72 -12.55
N GLY A 147 -12.63 4.18 -11.59
CA GLY A 147 -13.70 3.22 -11.85
C GLY A 147 -13.22 1.78 -12.01
N CYS A 148 -11.98 1.45 -11.64
CA CYS A 148 -11.55 0.05 -11.57
C CYS A 148 -12.28 -0.69 -10.44
N LEU A 149 -12.42 -2.00 -10.60
CA LEU A 149 -12.93 -2.91 -9.57
C LEU A 149 -11.76 -3.67 -8.94
N LEU A 150 -11.73 -3.73 -7.61
CA LEU A 150 -10.74 -4.52 -6.86
C LEU A 150 -11.26 -5.94 -6.63
N GLY A 151 -10.52 -6.93 -7.11
CA GLY A 151 -10.84 -8.35 -6.96
C GLY A 151 -9.81 -9.09 -6.10
N HIS A 152 -10.28 -10.11 -5.37
CA HIS A 152 -9.39 -11.05 -4.69
C HIS A 152 -8.99 -12.19 -5.63
N ALA A 153 -7.93 -11.97 -6.39
CA ALA A 153 -7.42 -12.90 -7.39
C ALA A 153 -5.89 -12.79 -7.53
N ALA A 154 -5.26 -13.83 -8.07
CA ALA A 154 -3.90 -13.72 -8.59
C ALA A 154 -3.96 -13.26 -10.06
N GLY A 155 -2.90 -12.59 -10.53
CA GLY A 155 -2.82 -12.10 -11.90
C GLY A 155 -1.52 -12.54 -12.57
N VAL A 156 -1.64 -13.01 -13.81
CA VAL A 156 -0.51 -13.30 -14.71
C VAL A 156 -0.77 -12.70 -16.08
N SER A 157 0.27 -12.51 -16.89
CA SER A 157 0.12 -12.00 -18.25
C SER A 157 1.06 -12.68 -19.25
N HIS A 158 0.68 -12.69 -20.52
CA HIS A 158 1.52 -13.18 -21.61
C HIS A 158 1.20 -12.39 -22.88
N ALA A 159 2.24 -11.90 -23.57
CA ALA A 159 2.10 -11.17 -24.84
C ALA A 159 1.06 -10.02 -24.82
N GLY A 160 0.94 -9.31 -23.70
CA GLY A 160 -0.01 -8.20 -23.52
C GLY A 160 -1.41 -8.60 -23.09
N GLU A 161 -1.72 -9.90 -23.02
CA GLU A 161 -2.99 -10.44 -22.53
C GLU A 161 -2.87 -10.80 -21.04
N GLY A 162 -3.88 -10.42 -20.26
CA GLY A 162 -3.91 -10.64 -18.81
C GLY A 162 -4.92 -11.71 -18.40
N LEU A 163 -4.55 -12.54 -17.42
CA LEU A 163 -5.42 -13.54 -16.81
C LEU A 163 -5.53 -13.29 -15.30
N ALA A 164 -6.76 -13.16 -14.82
CA ALA A 164 -7.09 -13.10 -13.40
C ALA A 164 -7.61 -14.46 -12.90
N LEU A 165 -6.94 -15.03 -11.90
CA LEU A 165 -7.26 -16.31 -11.28
C LEU A 165 -8.04 -16.07 -9.98
N ALA A 166 -9.36 -16.21 -10.04
CA ALA A 166 -10.25 -16.08 -8.89
C ALA A 166 -10.62 -17.45 -8.28
N GLY A 167 -10.93 -17.47 -6.98
CA GLY A 167 -11.27 -18.68 -6.24
C GLY A 167 -11.21 -18.46 -4.73
N PHE A 168 -11.81 -19.37 -3.95
CA PHE A 168 -11.81 -19.27 -2.49
C PHE A 168 -10.39 -19.31 -1.90
N SER A 169 -10.28 -18.86 -0.64
CA SER A 169 -9.01 -18.97 0.09
C SER A 169 -8.57 -20.44 0.17
N GLY A 170 -7.27 -20.69 -0.03
CA GLY A 170 -6.72 -22.05 -0.02
C GLY A 170 -6.90 -22.87 -1.31
N MET A 171 -7.60 -22.36 -2.33
CA MET A 171 -7.83 -23.11 -3.59
C MET A 171 -6.64 -23.10 -4.58
N GLY A 172 -5.44 -22.75 -4.13
CA GLY A 172 -4.23 -22.83 -4.96
C GLY A 172 -4.02 -21.71 -5.99
N LYS A 173 -4.73 -20.57 -5.90
CA LYS A 173 -4.57 -19.42 -6.84
C LYS A 173 -3.11 -19.00 -7.01
N SER A 174 -2.41 -18.77 -5.90
CA SER A 174 -1.01 -18.34 -5.89
C SER A 174 -0.07 -19.45 -6.40
N THR A 175 -0.35 -20.71 -6.05
CA THR A 175 0.39 -21.87 -6.55
C THR A 175 0.28 -21.99 -8.06
N LEU A 176 -0.94 -21.85 -8.61
CA LEU A 176 -1.17 -21.88 -10.05
C LEU A 176 -0.51 -20.70 -10.76
N ALA A 177 -0.59 -19.49 -10.20
CA ALA A 177 0.08 -18.31 -10.76
C ALA A 177 1.60 -18.52 -10.86
N LEU A 178 2.22 -19.06 -9.81
CA LEU A 178 3.65 -19.38 -9.78
C LEU A 178 4.02 -20.49 -10.78
N HIS A 179 3.18 -21.52 -10.88
CA HIS A 179 3.39 -22.56 -11.89
C HIS A 179 3.31 -21.98 -13.32
N MET A 180 2.36 -21.09 -13.58
CA MET A 180 2.25 -20.38 -14.86
C MET A 180 3.47 -19.50 -15.16
N MET A 181 4.10 -18.90 -14.14
CA MET A 181 5.36 -18.18 -14.34
C MET A 181 6.48 -19.11 -14.83
N ASN A 182 6.55 -20.34 -14.31
CA ASN A 182 7.50 -21.35 -14.81
C ASN A 182 7.21 -21.78 -16.25
N LEU A 183 5.98 -21.56 -16.75
CA LEU A 183 5.59 -21.78 -18.13
C LEU A 183 5.83 -20.56 -19.04
N GLY A 184 6.45 -19.49 -18.53
CA GLY A 184 6.81 -18.30 -19.29
C GLY A 184 5.79 -17.15 -19.24
N LEU A 185 4.86 -17.17 -18.27
CA LEU A 185 3.98 -16.04 -18.02
C LEU A 185 4.65 -15.03 -17.07
N ASN A 186 4.32 -13.74 -17.25
CA ASN A 186 4.77 -12.67 -16.37
C ASN A 186 3.85 -12.56 -15.16
N PHE A 187 4.43 -12.36 -13.98
CA PHE A 187 3.68 -12.06 -12.76
C PHE A 187 3.06 -10.67 -12.84
N VAL A 188 1.77 -10.57 -12.46
CA VAL A 188 1.08 -9.26 -12.32
C VAL A 188 0.82 -8.97 -10.85
N SER A 189 0.24 -9.91 -10.10
CA SER A 189 -0.07 -9.70 -8.68
C SER A 189 -0.44 -10.98 -7.96
N ASN A 190 -0.30 -10.95 -6.63
CA ASN A 190 -0.86 -11.96 -5.74
C ASN A 190 -1.97 -11.34 -4.87
N ASP A 191 -3.07 -12.07 -4.69
CA ASP A 191 -4.25 -11.72 -3.87
C ASP A 191 -5.08 -10.48 -4.28
N ARG A 192 -4.51 -9.51 -4.99
CA ARG A 192 -5.20 -8.27 -5.35
C ARG A 192 -4.96 -7.92 -6.81
N VAL A 193 -6.02 -7.88 -7.60
CA VAL A 193 -5.99 -7.33 -8.96
C VAL A 193 -7.03 -6.23 -9.08
N MET A 194 -6.74 -5.23 -9.90
CA MET A 194 -7.71 -4.21 -10.27
C MET A 194 -8.05 -4.37 -11.74
N VAL A 195 -9.34 -4.34 -12.06
CA VAL A 195 -9.83 -4.47 -13.43
C VAL A 195 -10.59 -3.21 -13.80
N GLY A 196 -10.15 -2.52 -14.86
CA GLY A 196 -10.78 -1.30 -15.36
C GLY A 196 -11.06 -1.39 -16.86
N ARG A 197 -11.88 -0.47 -17.38
CA ARG A 197 -12.07 -0.31 -18.82
C ARG A 197 -11.23 0.87 -19.32
N GLU A 198 -10.45 0.65 -20.37
CA GLU A 198 -9.65 1.68 -21.02
C GLU A 198 -9.66 1.44 -22.54
N GLY A 199 -9.98 2.47 -23.33
CA GLY A 199 -9.99 2.36 -24.80
C GLY A 199 -10.87 1.22 -25.34
N GLY A 200 -11.98 0.90 -24.65
CA GLY A 200 -12.87 -0.21 -25.03
C GLY A 200 -12.39 -1.61 -24.64
N ARG A 201 -11.21 -1.75 -24.03
CA ARG A 201 -10.65 -3.02 -23.55
C ARG A 201 -10.74 -3.12 -22.02
N LEU A 202 -10.65 -4.34 -21.50
CA LEU A 202 -10.44 -4.58 -20.07
C LEU A 202 -8.95 -4.59 -19.78
N MET A 203 -8.54 -3.81 -18.80
CA MET A 203 -7.17 -3.70 -18.34
C MET A 203 -7.04 -4.35 -16.97
N LEU A 204 -6.02 -5.19 -16.82
CA LEU A 204 -5.67 -5.86 -15.56
C LEU A 204 -4.45 -5.17 -14.95
N TYR A 205 -4.59 -4.72 -13.71
CA TYR A 205 -3.54 -4.06 -12.95
C TYR A 205 -3.21 -4.86 -11.69
N GLY A 206 -1.92 -4.97 -11.39
CA GLY A 206 -1.43 -5.59 -10.18
C GLY A 206 -1.04 -4.61 -9.09
N VAL A 207 -0.46 -5.13 -8.00
CA VAL A 207 0.25 -4.31 -7.01
C VAL A 207 1.71 -4.73 -6.96
N ALA A 208 2.59 -3.77 -6.70
CA ALA A 208 4.02 -4.00 -6.59
C ALA A 208 4.32 -4.69 -5.24
N LYS A 209 4.04 -5.99 -5.19
CA LYS A 209 4.24 -6.84 -4.03
C LYS A 209 4.78 -8.19 -4.49
N MET A 210 5.90 -8.59 -3.91
CA MET A 210 6.55 -9.85 -4.25
C MET A 210 5.59 -11.05 -4.03
N PRO A 211 5.65 -12.08 -4.90
CA PRO A 211 4.91 -13.31 -4.69
C PRO A 211 5.24 -13.91 -3.32
N ARG A 212 4.22 -14.34 -2.58
CA ARG A 212 4.39 -15.02 -1.29
C ARG A 212 3.87 -16.44 -1.39
N VAL A 213 4.73 -17.39 -1.05
CA VAL A 213 4.35 -18.79 -0.83
C VAL A 213 4.29 -19.01 0.69
N ASN A 214 3.17 -19.53 1.19
CA ASN A 214 3.08 -19.87 2.61
C ASN A 214 3.68 -21.27 2.86
N PRO A 215 4.25 -21.53 4.04
CA PRO A 215 4.72 -22.88 4.39
C PRO A 215 3.63 -23.93 4.15
N GLY A 216 3.98 -25.05 3.50
CA GLY A 216 3.07 -26.14 3.13
C GLY A 216 2.31 -25.96 1.80
N THR A 217 2.69 -24.98 0.97
CA THR A 217 2.05 -24.70 -0.33
C THR A 217 2.76 -25.34 -1.54
N VAL A 218 4.02 -25.78 -1.37
CA VAL A 218 4.86 -26.50 -2.35
C VAL A 218 5.49 -27.72 -1.71
#